data_AF-A0A415VF87-F1
#
_entry.id   AF-A0A415VF87-F1
#
_cell.length_a   1.000
_cell.length_b   1.000
_cell.length_c   1.000
_cell.angle_alpha   90.00
_cell.angle_beta   90.00
_cell.angle_gamma   90.00
#
_symmetry.space_group_name_H-M   'P 1'
#
loop_
_entity.id
_entity.type
_entity.pdbx_description
1 polymer ?
#
loop_
_entity_poly.entity_id
_entity_poly.type
_entity_poly.pdbx_seq_one_letter_code
_entity_poly.pdbx_strand_id
1 'polypeptide(L)'
;MLFLNKSFVGNKLGIKVINMPLSRDESKRKKQLANLEKGKFKKGGVGNPKGRPPKPKTMSLFIEEMKEKGYEVPSSQIIAESFLYIATLPEDELKAVLADKSRPMMQRIIAKGILDKKGLDVLERVIDRAYGKIQRIDLTSKGEQIKQDPLQVHVVTNNEEYQKILAEIQKEKEKKDAEPDKNIGE
;
A
#
# COMPACT_ATOMS: atom_id res chain seq x y z
N MET A 1 -32.87 22.64 -35.67
CA MET A 1 -31.40 22.45 -35.78
C MET A 1 -30.74 23.59 -35.02
N LEU A 2 -30.16 23.31 -33.85
CA LEU A 2 -29.01 24.00 -33.23
C LEU A 2 -28.92 23.56 -31.76
N PHE A 3 -27.96 22.67 -31.53
CA PHE A 3 -27.50 22.19 -30.22
C PHE A 3 -26.87 23.33 -29.42
N LEU A 4 -27.11 23.41 -28.11
CA LEU A 4 -26.14 24.00 -27.18
C LEU A 4 -26.08 23.23 -25.86
N ASN A 5 -25.08 22.35 -25.84
CA ASN A 5 -24.22 21.91 -24.74
C ASN A 5 -24.76 21.92 -23.31
N LYS A 6 -25.01 20.70 -22.81
CA LYS A 6 -24.72 20.33 -21.42
C LYS A 6 -23.21 20.50 -21.17
N SER A 7 -22.83 21.41 -20.28
CA SER A 7 -21.53 21.36 -19.61
C SER A 7 -21.75 21.12 -18.12
N PHE A 8 -21.56 19.86 -17.74
CA PHE A 8 -21.34 19.40 -16.38
C PHE A 8 -20.00 20.00 -15.88
N VAL A 9 -19.92 20.31 -14.58
CA VAL A 9 -18.84 19.90 -13.64
C VAL A 9 -18.78 20.89 -12.46
N GLY A 10 -19.29 20.40 -11.34
CA GLY A 10 -18.94 20.65 -9.94
C GLY A 10 -18.35 21.99 -9.52
N ASN A 11 -19.15 22.80 -8.81
CA ASN A 11 -18.61 23.84 -7.93
C ASN A 11 -18.54 23.31 -6.48
N LYS A 12 -17.33 22.93 -6.07
CA LYS A 12 -17.01 22.25 -4.81
C LYS A 12 -16.85 23.22 -3.63
N LEU A 13 -17.69 24.25 -3.55
CA LEU A 13 -17.80 25.17 -2.41
C LEU A 13 -19.25 25.65 -2.38
N GLY A 14 -20.02 25.16 -1.41
CA GLY A 14 -21.46 25.42 -1.24
C GLY A 14 -21.81 26.87 -0.87
N ILE A 15 -21.31 27.85 -1.62
CA ILE A 15 -21.73 29.25 -1.51
C ILE A 15 -23.00 29.38 -2.38
N LYS A 16 -24.14 29.08 -1.76
CA LYS A 16 -25.44 29.49 -2.28
C LYS A 16 -25.40 31.02 -2.32
N VAL A 17 -25.34 31.62 -3.51
CA VAL A 17 -25.49 33.07 -3.64
C VAL A 17 -26.95 33.39 -3.35
N ILE A 18 -27.27 33.54 -2.07
CA ILE A 18 -28.58 33.99 -1.62
C ILE A 18 -28.59 35.49 -1.91
N ASN A 19 -29.24 35.87 -3.01
CA ASN A 19 -29.40 37.28 -3.37
C ASN A 19 -30.40 37.90 -2.39
N MET A 20 -29.91 38.37 -1.24
CA MET A 20 -30.74 38.92 -0.17
C MET A 20 -31.11 40.37 -0.52
N PRO A 21 -32.40 40.72 -0.68
CA PRO A 21 -32.78 42.08 -0.98
C PRO A 21 -32.39 43.02 0.18
N LEU A 22 -32.00 44.24 -0.16
CA LEU A 22 -31.77 45.30 0.83
C LEU A 22 -33.00 45.49 1.72
N SER A 23 -32.75 45.80 3.00
CA SER A 23 -33.81 46.07 3.97
C SER A 23 -34.72 47.21 3.50
N ARG A 24 -36.04 47.06 3.69
CA ARG A 24 -37.03 48.13 3.41
C ARG A 24 -36.94 49.30 4.41
N ASP A 25 -36.45 49.03 5.61
CA ASP A 25 -36.15 50.03 6.64
C ASP A 25 -34.92 50.86 6.24
N GLU A 26 -35.10 52.17 6.15
CA GLU A 26 -34.13 53.15 5.66
C GLU A 26 -32.85 53.19 6.49
N SER A 27 -32.97 53.04 7.82
CA SER A 27 -31.84 53.04 8.74
C SER A 27 -30.94 51.82 8.54
N LYS A 28 -31.56 50.64 8.36
CA LYS A 28 -30.88 49.37 8.12
C LYS A 28 -30.29 49.33 6.71
N ARG A 29 -30.99 49.86 5.72
CA ARG A 29 -30.53 49.98 4.33
C ARG A 29 -29.26 50.84 4.24
N LYS A 30 -29.22 51.98 4.95
CA LYS A 30 -28.04 52.85 4.99
C LYS A 30 -26.81 52.13 5.58
N LYS A 31 -27.00 51.34 6.64
CA LYS A 31 -25.94 50.51 7.24
C LYS A 31 -25.47 49.39 6.29
N GLN A 32 -26.40 48.73 5.60
CA GLN A 32 -26.09 47.71 4.60
C GLN A 32 -25.28 48.28 3.42
N LEU A 33 -25.69 49.43 2.89
CA LEU A 33 -24.98 50.13 1.82
C LEU A 33 -23.57 50.55 2.25
N ALA A 34 -23.40 51.10 3.44
CA ALA A 34 -22.09 51.46 3.97
C ALA A 34 -21.16 50.25 4.14
N ASN A 35 -21.69 49.09 4.53
CA ASN A 35 -20.91 47.85 4.64
C ASN A 35 -20.54 47.28 3.27
N LEU A 36 -21.45 47.36 2.30
CA LEU A 36 -21.19 46.98 0.90
C LEU A 36 -20.10 47.85 0.29
N GLU A 37 -20.09 49.15 0.56
CA GLU A 37 -19.04 50.07 0.08
C GLU A 37 -17.68 49.78 0.69
N LYS A 38 -17.62 49.45 1.98
CA LYS A 38 -16.37 49.05 2.65
C LYS A 38 -15.77 47.75 2.10
N GLY A 39 -16.61 46.83 1.64
CA GLY A 39 -16.20 45.54 1.07
C GLY A 39 -15.90 45.56 -0.44
N LYS A 40 -16.04 46.72 -1.12
CA LYS A 40 -15.73 46.81 -2.55
C LYS A 40 -14.22 46.78 -2.77
N PHE A 41 -13.74 45.68 -3.33
CA PHE A 41 -12.38 45.61 -3.87
C PHE A 41 -12.24 46.59 -5.05
N LYS A 42 -11.12 47.32 -5.11
CA LYS A 42 -10.78 48.10 -6.30
C LYS A 42 -10.65 47.15 -7.49
N LYS A 43 -11.15 47.55 -8.67
CA LYS A 43 -11.01 46.75 -9.89
C LYS A 43 -9.53 46.50 -10.17
N GLY A 44 -9.13 45.23 -10.24
CA GLY A 44 -7.71 44.81 -10.35
C GLY A 44 -6.99 44.60 -9.01
N GLY A 45 -7.65 44.84 -7.87
CA GLY A 45 -7.12 44.56 -6.54
C GLY A 45 -7.25 43.08 -6.17
N VAL A 46 -6.19 42.49 -5.65
CA VAL A 46 -6.19 41.12 -5.13
C VAL A 46 -6.63 41.16 -3.67
N GLY A 47 -7.72 40.46 -3.33
CA GLY A 47 -8.23 40.40 -1.94
C GLY A 47 -7.30 39.70 -0.94
N ASN A 48 -6.23 39.06 -1.43
CA ASN A 48 -5.17 38.47 -0.63
C ASN A 48 -3.81 39.04 -1.06
N PRO A 49 -3.30 40.09 -0.38
CA PRO A 49 -2.03 40.75 -0.71
C PRO A 49 -0.80 39.84 -0.62
N LYS A 50 -0.88 38.77 0.17
CA LYS A 50 0.21 37.79 0.33
C LYS A 50 0.18 36.67 -0.72
N GLY A 51 -0.75 36.74 -1.67
CA GLY A 51 -0.91 35.74 -2.72
C GLY A 51 -1.36 34.37 -2.20
N ARG A 52 -1.50 33.42 -3.12
CA ARG A 52 -1.75 32.02 -2.75
C ARG A 52 -0.57 31.53 -1.90
N PRO A 53 -0.79 30.89 -0.72
CA PRO A 53 0.31 30.28 0.01
C PRO A 53 1.08 29.32 -0.91
N PRO A 54 2.42 29.23 -0.76
CA PRO A 54 3.25 28.39 -1.62
C PRO A 54 2.67 26.97 -1.64
N LYS A 55 2.63 26.35 -2.84
CA LYS A 55 2.13 24.98 -2.97
C LYS A 55 2.89 24.10 -1.97
N PRO A 56 2.20 23.28 -1.17
CA PRO A 56 2.87 22.38 -0.24
C PRO A 56 3.85 21.50 -1.01
N LYS A 57 5.05 21.24 -0.47
CA LYS A 57 6.03 20.31 -1.03
C LYS A 57 5.48 18.88 -0.92
N THR A 58 4.61 18.52 -1.85
CA THR A 58 3.97 17.19 -1.89
C THR A 58 4.88 16.18 -2.56
N MET A 59 4.67 14.89 -2.26
CA MET A 59 5.37 13.79 -2.93
C MET A 59 5.15 13.82 -4.45
N SER A 60 4.00 14.31 -4.92
CA SER A 60 3.72 14.48 -6.34
C SER A 60 4.65 15.49 -7.01
N LEU A 61 4.91 16.64 -6.38
CA LEU A 61 5.86 17.64 -6.90
C LEU A 61 7.28 17.09 -6.94
N PHE A 62 7.69 16.34 -5.91
CA PHE A 62 8.99 15.66 -5.91
C PHE A 62 9.11 14.65 -7.05
N ILE A 63 8.05 13.85 -7.31
CA ILE A 63 8.05 12.88 -8.41
C ILE A 63 8.13 13.60 -9.76
N GLU A 64 7.41 14.71 -9.95
CA GLU A 64 7.50 15.54 -11.16
C GLU A 64 8.92 16.08 -11.36
N GLU A 65 9.53 16.67 -10.31
CA GLU A 65 10.92 17.16 -10.33
C GLU A 65 11.93 16.04 -10.64
N MET A 66 11.71 14.82 -10.15
CA MET A 66 12.59 13.68 -10.44
C MET A 66 12.42 13.18 -11.88
N LYS A 67 11.20 13.15 -12.40
CA LYS A 67 10.93 12.80 -13.80
C LYS A 67 11.54 13.81 -14.77
N GLU A 68 11.46 15.12 -14.46
CA GLU A 68 12.11 16.17 -15.24
C GLU A 68 13.64 16.00 -15.28
N LYS A 69 14.23 15.49 -14.19
CA LYS A 69 15.66 15.15 -14.11
C LYS A 69 16.02 13.83 -14.83
N GLY A 70 15.05 13.15 -15.45
CA GLY A 70 15.24 11.88 -16.16
C GLY A 70 15.27 10.64 -15.26
N TYR A 71 14.88 10.76 -13.99
CA TYR A 71 14.75 9.60 -13.11
C TYR A 71 13.40 8.92 -13.33
N GLU A 72 13.46 7.65 -13.70
CA GLU A 72 12.28 6.80 -13.80
C GLU A 72 12.15 5.93 -12.56
N VAL A 73 10.91 5.66 -12.17
CA VAL A 73 10.61 4.70 -11.12
C VAL A 73 10.60 3.31 -11.75
N PRO A 74 11.54 2.42 -11.39
CA PRO A 74 11.58 1.08 -11.95
C PRO A 74 10.36 0.27 -11.52
N SER A 75 9.92 -0.64 -12.39
CA SER A 75 8.85 -1.59 -12.07
C SER A 75 9.29 -2.58 -10.99
N SER A 76 8.33 -3.24 -10.34
CA SER A 76 8.62 -4.27 -9.34
C SER A 76 9.48 -5.41 -9.88
N GLN A 77 9.26 -5.80 -11.15
CA GLN A 77 10.03 -6.84 -11.83
C GLN A 77 11.49 -6.43 -12.04
N ILE A 78 11.74 -5.21 -12.53
CA ILE A 78 13.09 -4.69 -12.74
C ILE A 78 13.85 -4.61 -11.40
N ILE A 79 13.15 -4.22 -10.33
CA ILE A 79 13.72 -4.18 -8.98
C ILE A 79 14.10 -5.59 -8.50
N ALA A 80 13.20 -6.57 -8.66
CA ALA A 80 13.42 -7.95 -8.28
C ALA A 80 14.62 -8.57 -9.02
N GLU A 81 14.66 -8.42 -10.34
CA GLU A 81 15.77 -8.88 -11.18
C GLU A 81 17.09 -8.21 -10.77
N SER A 82 17.08 -6.89 -10.58
CA SER A 82 18.29 -6.17 -10.15
C SER A 82 18.82 -6.68 -8.82
N PHE A 83 17.96 -7.09 -7.89
CA PHE A 83 18.42 -7.61 -6.60
C PHE A 83 19.00 -9.02 -6.73
N LEU A 84 18.38 -9.87 -7.55
CA LEU A 84 18.89 -11.21 -7.81
C LEU A 84 20.26 -11.16 -8.48
N TYR A 85 20.44 -10.30 -9.48
CA TYR A 85 21.75 -10.14 -10.12
C TYR A 85 22.84 -9.74 -9.11
N ILE A 86 22.57 -8.74 -8.26
CA ILE A 86 23.52 -8.30 -7.23
C ILE A 86 23.85 -9.44 -6.26
N ALA A 87 22.86 -10.25 -5.87
CA ALA A 87 23.07 -11.39 -4.97
C ALA A 87 23.92 -12.51 -5.61
N THR A 88 23.97 -12.60 -6.94
CA THR A 88 24.78 -13.60 -7.66
C THR A 88 26.21 -13.15 -7.99
N LEU A 89 26.53 -11.86 -7.78
CA LEU A 89 27.87 -11.33 -8.11
C LEU A 89 28.94 -11.85 -7.15
N PRO A 90 30.19 -12.06 -7.64
CA PRO A 90 31.32 -12.35 -6.77
C PRO A 90 31.71 -11.14 -5.91
N GLU A 91 32.46 -11.39 -4.83
CA GLU A 91 32.83 -10.37 -3.84
C GLU A 91 33.54 -9.14 -4.43
N ASP A 92 34.44 -9.36 -5.38
CA ASP A 92 35.20 -8.28 -6.02
C ASP A 92 34.31 -7.35 -6.84
N GLU A 93 33.32 -7.91 -7.55
CA GLU A 93 32.34 -7.12 -8.29
C GLU A 93 31.40 -6.37 -7.37
N LEU A 94 30.99 -6.96 -6.24
CA LEU A 94 30.19 -6.28 -5.22
C LEU A 94 30.92 -5.06 -4.65
N LYS A 95 32.23 -5.16 -4.40
CA LYS A 95 33.06 -4.02 -3.99
C LYS A 95 33.13 -2.94 -5.07
N ALA A 96 33.21 -3.33 -6.35
CA ALA A 96 33.16 -2.39 -7.46
C ALA A 96 31.81 -1.66 -7.55
N VAL A 97 30.70 -2.38 -7.37
CA VAL A 97 29.34 -1.78 -7.31
C VAL A 97 29.24 -0.75 -6.18
N LEU A 98 29.84 -1.04 -5.02
CA LEU A 98 29.81 -0.14 -3.87
C LEU A 98 30.62 1.14 -4.10
N ALA A 99 31.78 1.01 -4.75
CA ALA A 99 32.69 2.10 -5.08
C ALA A 99 32.12 3.04 -6.16
N ASP A 100 31.34 2.49 -7.09
CA ASP A 100 30.71 3.25 -8.16
C ASP A 100 29.59 4.17 -7.63
N LYS A 101 29.83 5.49 -7.66
CA LYS A 101 28.86 6.51 -7.23
C LYS A 101 27.79 6.82 -8.29
N SER A 102 27.99 6.39 -9.52
CA SER A 102 27.05 6.62 -10.64
C SER A 102 25.84 5.70 -10.56
N ARG A 103 26.00 4.52 -9.93
CA ARG A 103 24.95 3.51 -9.80
C ARG A 103 23.84 3.93 -8.84
N PRO A 104 22.60 3.43 -9.06
CA PRO A 104 21.48 3.68 -8.16
C PRO A 104 21.82 3.32 -6.71
N MET A 105 21.46 4.21 -5.79
CA MET A 105 21.79 4.06 -4.37
C MET A 105 21.25 2.75 -3.76
N MET A 106 20.13 2.26 -4.27
CA MET A 106 19.53 0.99 -3.87
C MET A 106 20.48 -0.20 -4.08
N GLN A 107 21.20 -0.23 -5.21
CA GLN A 107 22.16 -1.30 -5.51
C GLN A 107 23.35 -1.26 -4.55
N ARG A 108 23.81 -0.05 -4.23
CA ARG A 108 24.97 0.17 -3.33
C ARG A 108 24.66 -0.23 -1.90
N ILE A 109 23.45 0.04 -1.41
CA ILE A 109 23.01 -0.37 -0.06
C ILE A 109 22.98 -1.89 0.05
N ILE A 110 22.46 -2.57 -0.98
CA ILE A 110 22.35 -4.03 -0.96
C ILE A 110 23.74 -4.66 -1.04
N ALA A 111 24.60 -4.19 -1.94
CA ALA A 111 25.98 -4.67 -2.02
C ALA A 111 26.73 -4.48 -0.69
N LYS A 112 26.57 -3.32 -0.04
CA LYS A 112 27.12 -3.09 1.30
C LYS A 112 26.56 -4.06 2.33
N GLY A 113 25.25 -4.27 2.33
CA GLY A 113 24.57 -5.16 3.28
C GLY A 113 25.02 -6.62 3.14
N ILE A 114 25.25 -7.09 1.91
CA ILE A 114 25.77 -8.45 1.63
C ILE A 114 27.20 -8.62 2.15
N LEU A 115 28.05 -7.60 1.99
CA LEU A 115 29.44 -7.62 2.47
C LEU A 115 29.59 -7.44 3.99
N ASP A 116 28.56 -6.90 4.65
CA ASP A 116 28.55 -6.73 6.11
C ASP A 116 28.30 -8.06 6.85
N LYS A 117 28.54 -8.08 8.17
CA LYS A 117 28.38 -9.28 9.03
C LYS A 117 26.98 -9.90 9.02
N LYS A 118 25.97 -9.16 8.54
CA LYS A 118 24.57 -9.60 8.41
C LYS A 118 24.18 -9.90 6.95
N GLY A 119 25.15 -10.26 6.11
CA GLY A 119 24.92 -10.51 4.69
C GLY A 119 23.84 -11.56 4.40
N LEU A 120 23.78 -12.61 5.23
CA LEU A 120 22.76 -13.66 5.09
C LEU A 120 21.33 -13.14 5.32
N ASP A 121 21.11 -12.30 6.35
CA ASP A 121 19.81 -11.65 6.60
C ASP A 121 19.38 -10.74 5.44
N VAL A 122 20.36 -10.08 4.81
CA VAL A 122 20.12 -9.20 3.66
C VAL A 122 19.77 -10.02 2.42
N LEU A 123 20.47 -11.13 2.19
CA LEU A 123 20.18 -12.07 1.10
C LEU A 123 18.77 -12.65 1.22
N GLU A 124 18.37 -13.10 2.41
CA GLU A 124 17.02 -13.61 2.65
C GLU A 124 15.96 -12.56 2.31
N ARG A 125 16.15 -11.31 2.74
CA ARG A 125 15.23 -10.20 2.43
C ARG A 125 15.18 -9.86 0.94
N VAL A 126 16.32 -9.98 0.25
CA VAL A 126 16.41 -9.78 -1.20
C VAL A 126 15.61 -10.86 -1.92
N ILE A 127 15.77 -12.13 -1.53
CA ILE A 127 15.05 -13.27 -2.09
C ILE A 127 13.54 -13.14 -1.83
N ASP A 128 13.14 -12.85 -0.59
CA ASP A 128 11.74 -12.58 -0.21
C ASP A 128 11.10 -11.45 -1.03
N ARG A 129 11.91 -10.46 -1.41
CA ARG A 129 11.43 -9.30 -2.18
C ARG A 129 11.36 -9.59 -3.68
N ALA A 130 12.21 -10.47 -4.18
CA ALA A 130 12.22 -10.87 -5.58
C ALA A 130 11.09 -11.88 -5.89
N TYR A 131 10.92 -12.89 -5.04
CA TYR A 131 9.93 -13.95 -5.25
C TYR A 131 8.61 -13.73 -4.49
N GLY A 132 8.59 -12.75 -3.59
CA GLY A 132 7.48 -12.55 -2.66
C GLY A 132 7.56 -13.53 -1.48
N LYS A 133 6.97 -13.13 -0.35
CA LYS A 133 6.82 -14.04 0.79
C LYS A 133 5.78 -15.11 0.44
N ILE A 134 6.17 -16.38 0.54
CA ILE A 134 5.24 -17.50 0.43
C ILE A 134 4.26 -17.41 1.60
N GLN A 135 3.07 -16.86 1.35
CA GLN A 135 1.97 -16.94 2.31
C GLN A 135 1.35 -18.32 2.15
N ARG A 136 1.43 -19.16 3.18
CA ARG A 136 0.62 -20.38 3.24
C ARG A 136 -0.83 -19.95 3.47
N ILE A 137 -1.57 -19.77 2.39
CA ILE A 137 -3.00 -19.50 2.46
C ILE A 137 -3.67 -20.86 2.65
N ASP A 138 -4.27 -21.07 3.82
CA ASP A 138 -5.10 -22.24 4.06
C ASP A 138 -6.42 -22.08 3.28
N LEU A 139 -6.59 -22.88 2.23
CA LEU A 139 -7.82 -22.94 1.44
C LEU A 139 -8.86 -23.90 2.04
N THR A 140 -8.49 -24.65 3.09
CA THR A 140 -9.34 -25.67 3.73
C THR A 140 -10.09 -25.14 4.95
N SER A 141 -9.51 -24.23 5.74
CA SER A 141 -10.22 -23.61 6.87
C SER A 141 -10.87 -22.30 6.44
N LYS A 142 -12.20 -22.29 6.29
CA LYS A 142 -13.02 -21.09 6.04
C LYS A 142 -13.06 -20.14 7.26
N GLY A 143 -11.91 -19.71 7.75
CA GLY A 143 -11.78 -18.71 8.83
C GLY A 143 -11.51 -19.25 10.24
N GLU A 144 -11.38 -20.57 10.44
CA GLU A 144 -10.98 -21.12 11.73
C GLU A 144 -9.46 -21.31 11.83
N GLN A 145 -8.93 -21.05 13.02
CA GLN A 145 -7.51 -21.17 13.33
C GLN A 145 -7.13 -22.65 13.33
N ILE A 146 -6.28 -23.08 12.38
CA ILE A 146 -5.79 -24.46 12.29
C ILE A 146 -5.12 -24.82 13.62
N LYS A 147 -5.81 -25.63 14.43
CA LYS A 147 -5.18 -26.30 15.57
C LYS A 147 -4.31 -27.39 14.97
N GLN A 148 -3.00 -27.17 14.93
CA GLN A 148 -2.06 -28.24 14.63
C GLN A 148 -2.14 -29.22 15.80
N ASP A 149 -2.90 -30.30 15.62
CA ASP A 149 -2.92 -31.39 16.59
C ASP A 149 -1.47 -31.90 16.75
N PRO A 150 -0.99 -32.08 17.99
CA PRO A 150 0.39 -32.46 18.24
C PRO A 150 0.69 -33.81 17.58
N LEU A 151 1.82 -33.87 16.88
CA LEU A 151 2.25 -35.07 16.15
C LEU A 151 2.49 -36.22 17.16
N GLN A 152 1.61 -37.21 17.20
CA GLN A 152 1.77 -38.39 18.06
C GLN A 152 2.65 -39.43 17.36
N VAL A 153 3.84 -39.66 17.91
CA VAL A 153 4.77 -40.69 17.44
C VAL A 153 4.64 -41.93 18.33
N HIS A 154 4.03 -43.00 17.81
CA HIS A 154 4.01 -44.29 18.48
C HIS A 154 5.21 -45.13 18.02
N VAL A 155 6.13 -45.40 18.94
CA VAL A 155 7.24 -46.32 18.70
C VAL A 155 6.80 -47.71 19.14
N VAL A 156 6.74 -48.65 18.20
CA VAL A 156 6.26 -50.02 18.44
C VAL A 156 7.42 -50.99 18.28
N THR A 157 7.61 -51.86 19.27
CA THR A 157 8.70 -52.86 19.29
C THR A 157 8.22 -54.29 19.06
N ASN A 158 6.90 -54.53 19.04
CA ASN A 158 6.29 -55.85 18.84
C ASN A 158 5.20 -55.82 17.74
N ASN A 159 5.13 -56.87 16.92
CA ASN A 159 4.27 -56.94 15.74
C ASN A 159 2.77 -57.01 16.10
N GLU A 160 2.42 -57.58 17.26
CA GLU A 160 1.02 -57.65 17.72
C GLU A 160 0.47 -56.29 18.18
N GLU A 161 1.32 -55.46 18.80
CA GLU A 161 0.97 -54.10 19.21
C GLU A 161 0.81 -53.19 17.99
N TYR A 162 1.60 -53.43 16.94
CA TYR A 162 1.54 -52.70 15.68
C TYR A 162 0.16 -52.85 15.01
N GLN A 163 -0.37 -54.08 14.97
CA GLN A 163 -1.68 -54.34 14.38
C GLN A 163 -2.83 -53.71 15.19
N LYS A 164 -2.70 -53.64 16.53
CA LYS A 164 -3.71 -52.97 17.39
C LYS A 164 -3.72 -51.47 17.16
N ILE A 165 -2.54 -50.84 17.08
CA ILE A 165 -2.41 -49.41 16.83
C ILE A 165 -2.94 -49.03 15.43
N LEU A 166 -2.68 -49.87 14.42
CA LEU A 166 -3.25 -49.66 13.08
C LEU A 166 -4.78 -49.71 13.08
N ALA A 167 -5.37 -50.68 13.80
CA ALA A 167 -6.82 -50.79 13.92
C ALA A 167 -7.43 -49.60 14.68
N GLU A 168 -6.73 -49.06 15.68
CA GLU A 168 -7.17 -47.90 16.44
C GLU A 168 -7.12 -46.61 15.60
N ILE A 169 -6.03 -46.39 14.85
CA ILE A 169 -5.91 -45.27 13.90
C ILE A 169 -7.00 -45.34 12.83
N GLN A 170 -7.27 -46.53 12.30
CA GLN A 170 -8.29 -46.71 11.26
C GLN A 170 -9.71 -46.43 11.82
N LYS A 171 -9.99 -46.87 13.04
CA LYS A 171 -11.26 -46.60 13.73
C LYS A 171 -11.44 -45.13 14.08
N GLU A 172 -10.38 -44.40 14.43
CA GLU A 172 -10.43 -42.96 14.63
C GLU A 172 -10.65 -42.17 13.33
N LYS A 173 -10.02 -42.60 12.22
CA LYS A 173 -10.30 -42.02 10.90
C LYS A 173 -11.75 -42.24 10.49
N GLU A 174 -12.25 -43.46 10.62
CA GLU A 174 -13.64 -43.79 10.30
C GLU A 174 -14.65 -43.03 11.17
N LYS A 175 -14.33 -42.76 12.44
CA LYS A 175 -15.16 -41.91 13.30
C LYS A 175 -15.15 -40.44 12.84
N LYS A 176 -14.00 -39.90 12.44
CA LYS A 176 -13.91 -38.54 11.90
C LYS A 176 -14.63 -38.40 10.55
N ASP A 177 -14.61 -39.46 9.73
CA ASP A 177 -15.31 -39.49 8.43
C ASP A 177 -16.83 -39.76 8.58
N ALA A 178 -17.25 -40.41 9.67
CA ALA A 178 -18.65 -40.76 9.96
C ALA A 178 -19.40 -39.74 10.84
N GLU A 179 -18.81 -38.60 11.18
CA GLU A 179 -19.56 -37.43 11.66
C GLU A 179 -20.05 -36.62 10.44
N PRO A 180 -21.27 -36.86 9.92
CA PRO A 180 -21.83 -36.00 8.90
C PRO A 180 -22.07 -34.60 9.47
N ASP A 181 -21.75 -33.57 8.67
CA ASP A 181 -22.06 -32.16 8.89
C ASP A 181 -23.51 -31.99 9.37
N LYS A 182 -23.72 -32.00 10.69
CA LYS A 182 -24.96 -31.52 11.30
C LYS A 182 -24.89 -30.01 11.33
N ASN A 183 -25.17 -29.38 10.18
CA ASN A 183 -25.86 -28.10 10.08
C ASN A 183 -26.10 -27.75 8.60
N ILE A 184 -27.03 -28.49 7.97
CA ILE A 184 -27.84 -27.94 6.89
C ILE A 184 -29.11 -27.38 7.56
N GLY A 185 -29.18 -26.07 7.75
CA GLY A 185 -30.39 -25.42 8.24
C GLY A 185 -30.15 -24.08 8.92
N GLU A 186 -30.05 -23.02 8.11
CA GLU A 186 -30.86 -21.77 8.12
C GLU A 186 -30.18 -20.67 7.29
#